data_AF-A0AAU7RUW3-F1
#
_entry.id   AF-A0AAU7RUW3-F1
#
_cell.length_a   1.000
_cell.length_b   1.000
_cell.length_c   1.000
_cell.angle_alpha   90.00
_cell.angle_beta   90.00
_cell.angle_gamma   90.00
#
_symmetry.space_group_name_H-M   'P 1'
#
loop_
_entity.id
_entity.type
_entity.pdbx_description
1 polymer ?
#
loop_
_entity_poly.entity_id
_entity_poly.type
_entity_poly.pdbx_seq_one_letter_code
_entity_poly.pdbx_strand_id
1 'polypeptide(L)'
;MDCDKVKVYVCPVVGREKEIAKIKEIIVSLGSDIVCSEKQDLVGFRQCVDQADVVAILICAETDNEAYREVIEYAAKTGKRVVGIWLEDGAAPRLPAILDRLGDGAILPTKENIEKAVICGDSIWQLPAGDERPTQRTPRHKG
;
A
#
# COMPACT_ATOMS: atom_id res chain seq x y z
N MET A 1 -15.71 -7.12 14.88
CA MET A 1 -14.44 -7.85 14.69
C MET A 1 -13.39 -6.81 14.98
N ASP A 2 -12.72 -6.92 16.13
CA ASP A 2 -11.73 -5.93 16.53
C ASP A 2 -10.45 -6.22 15.75
N CYS A 3 -10.05 -5.28 14.89
CA CYS A 3 -8.78 -5.39 14.16
C CYS A 3 -7.66 -4.92 15.09
N ASP A 4 -6.56 -5.68 15.14
CA ASP A 4 -5.41 -5.31 15.95
C ASP A 4 -4.79 -4.01 15.40
N LYS A 5 -4.35 -3.14 16.30
CA LYS A 5 -3.63 -1.94 15.91
C LYS A 5 -2.29 -2.31 15.31
N VAL A 6 -1.99 -1.77 14.14
CA VAL A 6 -0.74 -2.04 13.41
C VAL A 6 0.08 -0.77 13.24
N LYS A 7 1.39 -0.94 13.05
CA LYS A 7 2.30 0.14 12.67
C LYS A 7 2.37 0.21 11.15
N VAL A 8 1.96 1.35 10.59
CA VAL A 8 1.89 1.54 9.14
C VAL A 8 2.98 2.52 8.69
N TYR A 9 3.79 2.11 7.73
CA TYR A 9 4.62 3.05 6.98
C TYR A 9 3.88 3.47 5.70
N VAL A 10 3.44 4.72 5.65
CA VAL A 10 2.87 5.31 4.44
C VAL A 10 4.02 5.91 3.64
N CYS A 11 4.37 5.25 2.55
CA CYS A 11 5.52 5.62 1.72
C CYS A 11 5.31 7.00 1.10
N PRO A 12 6.22 7.96 1.31
CA PRO A 12 6.06 9.31 0.79
C PRO A 12 6.22 9.31 -0.72
N VAL A 13 5.39 10.09 -1.40
CA VAL A 13 5.47 10.30 -2.84
C VAL A 13 5.61 11.79 -3.13
N VAL A 14 6.75 12.17 -3.74
CA VAL A 14 7.05 13.56 -4.08
C VAL A 14 5.98 14.12 -5.02
N GLY A 15 5.41 15.27 -4.67
CA GLY A 15 4.33 15.92 -5.42
C GLY A 15 2.92 15.39 -5.13
N ARG A 16 2.79 14.43 -4.19
CA ARG A 16 1.52 13.83 -3.75
C ARG A 16 1.30 13.96 -2.24
N GLU A 17 1.87 15.00 -1.64
CA GLU A 17 1.90 15.18 -0.19
C GLU A 17 0.48 15.28 0.40
N LYS A 18 -0.48 15.83 -0.35
CA LYS A 18 -1.88 15.95 0.09
C LYS A 18 -2.56 14.59 0.17
N GLU A 19 -2.38 13.75 -0.82
CA GLU A 19 -2.93 12.39 -0.87
C GLU A 19 -2.31 11.53 0.22
N ILE A 20 -0.99 11.62 0.41
CA ILE A 20 -0.29 10.93 1.50
C ILE A 20 -0.79 11.40 2.88
N ALA A 21 -0.97 12.70 3.09
CA ALA A 21 -1.51 13.24 4.33
C ALA A 21 -2.93 12.71 4.61
N LYS A 22 -3.81 12.70 3.60
CA LYS A 22 -5.17 12.14 3.73
C LYS A 22 -5.15 10.66 4.11
N ILE A 23 -4.29 9.85 3.50
CA ILE A 23 -4.13 8.43 3.86
C ILE A 23 -3.66 8.30 5.33
N LYS A 24 -2.66 9.08 5.75
CA LYS A 24 -2.16 9.09 7.13
C LYS A 24 -3.27 9.47 8.12
N GLU A 25 -4.06 10.50 7.82
CA GLU A 25 -5.19 10.94 8.65
C GLU A 25 -6.24 9.83 8.81
N ILE A 26 -6.57 9.12 7.74
CA ILE A 26 -7.51 7.99 7.79
C ILE A 26 -6.98 6.90 8.73
N ILE A 27 -5.71 6.48 8.57
CA ILE A 27 -5.09 5.43 9.39
C ILE A 27 -5.04 5.84 10.87
N VAL A 28 -4.67 7.09 11.17
CA VAL A 28 -4.67 7.62 12.54
C VAL A 28 -6.09 7.67 13.12
N SER A 29 -7.08 8.06 12.32
CA SER A 29 -8.50 8.08 12.74
C SER A 29 -9.05 6.69 13.05
N LEU A 30 -8.43 5.63 12.50
CA LEU A 30 -8.70 4.22 12.79
C LEU A 30 -7.90 3.71 13.99
N GLY A 31 -7.08 4.55 14.61
CA GLY A 31 -6.36 4.25 15.86
C GLY A 31 -5.05 3.50 15.70
N SER A 32 -4.49 3.44 14.48
CA SER A 32 -3.19 2.84 14.18
C SER A 32 -2.06 3.87 14.13
N ASP A 33 -0.83 3.41 14.31
CA ASP A 33 0.36 4.27 14.40
C ASP A 33 1.03 4.43 13.03
N ILE A 34 1.47 5.65 12.71
CA ILE A 34 2.27 5.92 11.52
C ILE A 34 3.75 5.88 11.87
N VAL A 35 4.49 4.98 11.23
CA VAL A 35 5.95 4.95 11.30
C VAL A 35 6.52 6.03 10.40
N CYS A 36 7.49 6.79 10.91
CA CYS A 36 8.15 7.87 10.17
C CYS A 36 7.17 8.91 9.62
N SER A 37 6.20 9.38 10.43
CA SER A 37 5.15 10.31 10.02
C SER A 37 5.66 11.57 9.31
N GLU A 38 6.82 12.09 9.74
CA GLU A 38 7.42 13.33 9.23
C GLU A 38 8.27 13.14 7.96
N LYS A 39 8.52 11.90 7.52
CA LYS A 39 9.33 11.65 6.31
C LYS A 39 8.59 12.08 5.04
N GLN A 40 9.30 12.83 4.20
CA GLN A 40 8.82 13.33 2.90
C GLN A 40 9.58 12.72 1.71
N ASP A 41 10.58 11.89 1.97
CA ASP A 41 11.41 11.23 0.95
C ASP A 41 11.70 9.76 1.31
N LEU A 42 12.31 9.05 0.37
CA LEU A 42 12.70 7.63 0.53
C LEU A 42 14.08 7.47 1.18
N VAL A 43 14.75 8.54 1.62
CA VAL A 43 16.09 8.43 2.21
C VAL A 43 15.99 7.67 3.52
N GLY A 44 16.66 6.52 3.59
CA GLY A 44 16.63 5.66 4.79
C GLY A 44 15.31 4.91 4.99
N PHE A 45 14.52 4.70 3.93
CA PHE A 45 13.21 4.03 4.02
C PHE A 45 13.26 2.67 4.75
N ARG A 46 14.38 1.95 4.68
CA ARG A 46 14.54 0.62 5.29
C ARG A 46 14.23 0.63 6.78
N GLN A 47 14.69 1.64 7.52
CA GLN A 47 14.42 1.76 8.96
C GLN A 47 12.93 1.96 9.25
N CYS A 48 12.21 2.65 8.37
CA CYS A 48 10.76 2.82 8.48
C CYS A 48 10.03 1.52 8.17
N VAL A 49 10.45 0.80 7.12
CA VAL A 49 9.90 -0.51 6.77
C VAL A 49 10.14 -1.55 7.87
N ASP A 50 11.32 -1.59 8.48
CA ASP A 50 11.66 -2.56 9.52
C ASP A 50 10.76 -2.42 10.76
N GLN A 51 10.38 -1.18 11.10
CA GLN A 51 9.51 -0.84 12.23
C GLN A 51 8.02 -0.97 11.94
N ALA A 52 7.63 -1.04 10.67
CA ALA A 52 6.24 -1.17 10.26
C ALA A 52 5.83 -2.65 10.18
N ASP A 53 4.54 -2.89 10.35
CA ASP A 53 3.88 -4.17 10.05
C ASP A 53 3.34 -4.16 8.61
N VAL A 54 2.89 -2.99 8.15
CA VAL A 54 2.31 -2.77 6.82
C VAL A 54 2.95 -1.56 6.14
N VAL A 55 3.26 -1.71 4.86
CA VAL A 55 3.73 -0.64 3.97
C VAL A 55 2.61 -0.27 3.01
N ALA A 56 2.12 0.96 3.10
CA ALA A 56 1.12 1.52 2.20
C ALA A 56 1.81 2.35 1.11
N ILE A 57 1.57 2.01 -0.16
CA ILE A 57 2.14 2.70 -1.34
C ILE A 57 1.01 3.34 -2.13
N LEU A 58 1.08 4.65 -2.36
CA LEU A 58 0.17 5.30 -3.30
C LEU A 58 0.46 4.83 -4.73
N ILE A 59 -0.54 4.37 -5.46
CA ILE A 59 -0.39 3.94 -6.85
C ILE A 59 -0.60 5.14 -7.76
N CYS A 60 0.49 5.65 -8.33
CA CYS A 60 0.50 6.75 -9.28
C CYS A 60 1.71 6.65 -10.24
N ALA A 61 1.79 7.54 -11.22
CA ALA A 61 2.86 7.51 -12.23
C ALA A 61 4.26 7.62 -11.60
N GLU A 62 4.39 8.41 -10.54
CA GLU A 62 5.62 8.64 -9.80
C GLU A 62 6.14 7.36 -9.14
N THR A 63 5.24 6.43 -8.79
CA THR A 63 5.58 5.14 -8.16
C THR A 63 5.99 4.03 -9.11
N ASP A 64 6.02 4.29 -10.42
CA ASP A 64 6.54 3.35 -11.43
C ASP A 64 8.08 3.41 -11.57
N ASN A 65 8.76 4.15 -10.68
CA ASN A 65 10.22 4.28 -10.68
C ASN A 65 10.93 3.24 -9.79
N GLU A 66 12.25 3.11 -10.00
CA GLU A 66 13.10 2.11 -9.32
C GLU A 66 13.13 2.26 -7.80
N ALA A 67 13.08 3.47 -7.25
CA ALA A 67 13.17 3.68 -5.82
C ALA A 67 11.96 3.09 -5.06
N TYR A 68 10.74 3.23 -5.60
CA TYR A 68 9.56 2.59 -5.00
C TYR A 68 9.56 1.09 -5.17
N ARG A 69 10.10 0.59 -6.29
CA ARG A 69 10.32 -0.83 -6.49
C ARG A 69 11.22 -1.41 -5.40
N GLU A 70 12.31 -0.74 -5.05
CA GLU A 70 13.19 -1.17 -3.96
C GLU A 70 12.48 -1.20 -2.61
N VAL A 71 11.59 -0.24 -2.33
CA VAL A 71 10.77 -0.24 -1.10
C VAL A 71 9.89 -1.48 -1.04
N ILE A 72 9.18 -1.79 -2.14
CA ILE A 72 8.27 -2.95 -2.23
C ILE A 72 9.06 -4.26 -2.11
N GLU A 73 10.18 -4.39 -2.83
CA GLU A 73 11.03 -5.58 -2.78
C GLU A 73 11.62 -5.79 -1.38
N TYR A 74 12.08 -4.72 -0.73
CA TYR A 74 12.61 -4.80 0.64
C TYR A 74 11.53 -5.20 1.64
N ALA A 75 10.35 -4.57 1.58
CA ALA A 75 9.22 -4.89 2.44
C ALA A 75 8.77 -6.35 2.30
N ALA A 76 8.60 -6.83 1.06
CA ALA A 76 8.28 -8.23 0.80
C ALA A 76 9.38 -9.18 1.31
N LYS A 77 10.66 -8.84 1.12
CA LYS A 77 11.79 -9.64 1.59
C LYS A 77 11.87 -9.73 3.13
N THR A 78 11.46 -8.68 3.83
CA THR A 78 11.44 -8.64 5.31
C THR A 78 10.11 -9.10 5.90
N GLY A 79 9.21 -9.66 5.07
CA GLY A 79 7.94 -10.24 5.50
C GLY A 79 6.89 -9.20 5.90
N LYS A 80 7.04 -7.95 5.46
CA LYS A 80 6.05 -6.90 5.69
C LYS A 80 4.96 -6.97 4.65
N ARG A 81 3.73 -6.67 5.06
CA ARG A 81 2.60 -6.57 4.15
C ARG A 81 2.73 -5.32 3.29
N VAL A 82 2.45 -5.42 2.00
CA VAL A 82 2.51 -4.28 1.07
C VAL A 82 1.15 -4.06 0.43
N VAL A 83 0.53 -2.91 0.68
CA VAL A 83 -0.79 -2.56 0.14
C VAL A 83 -0.65 -1.34 -0.77
N GLY A 84 -1.10 -1.48 -2.02
CA GLY A 84 -1.26 -0.35 -2.91
C GLY A 84 -2.56 0.41 -2.68
N ILE A 85 -2.52 1.73 -2.79
CA ILE A 85 -3.68 2.60 -2.64
C ILE A 85 -3.81 3.46 -3.90
N TRP A 86 -4.87 3.27 -4.67
CA TRP A 86 -5.15 4.07 -5.86
C TRP A 86 -5.36 5.54 -5.51
N LEU A 87 -5.12 6.42 -6.50
CA LEU A 87 -5.59 7.80 -6.43
C LEU A 87 -7.13 7.82 -6.46
N GLU A 88 -7.73 8.78 -5.75
CA GLU A 88 -9.19 8.92 -5.62
C GLU A 88 -9.89 9.20 -6.95
N ASP A 89 -9.19 9.82 -7.89
CA ASP A 89 -9.67 10.12 -9.25
C ASP A 89 -9.43 8.96 -10.24
N GLY A 90 -8.82 7.86 -9.80
CA GLY A 90 -8.42 6.76 -10.66
C GLY A 90 -7.40 7.14 -11.73
N ALA A 91 -6.67 8.26 -11.57
CA ALA A 91 -5.76 8.78 -12.59
C ALA A 91 -4.54 7.89 -12.86
N ALA A 92 -4.28 6.89 -12.02
CA ALA A 92 -3.27 5.89 -12.29
C ALA A 92 -3.83 4.83 -13.27
N PRO A 93 -3.29 4.74 -14.50
CA PRO A 93 -3.89 3.92 -15.54
C PRO A 93 -3.65 2.42 -15.32
N ARG A 94 -2.71 2.04 -14.46
CA ARG A 94 -2.30 0.65 -14.26
C ARG A 94 -1.66 0.42 -12.90
N LEU A 95 -1.69 -0.85 -12.48
CA LEU A 95 -1.02 -1.34 -11.29
C LEU A 95 0.47 -1.55 -11.62
N PRO A 96 1.41 -1.06 -10.80
CA PRO A 96 2.83 -1.35 -10.96
C PRO A 96 3.08 -2.86 -10.93
N ALA A 97 3.86 -3.37 -11.89
CA ALA A 97 4.08 -4.82 -12.03
C ALA A 97 4.73 -5.47 -10.80
N ILE A 98 5.57 -4.71 -10.08
CA ILE A 98 6.17 -5.19 -8.84
C ILE A 98 5.13 -5.35 -7.73
N LEU A 99 4.18 -4.43 -7.64
CA LEU A 99 3.09 -4.50 -6.68
C LEU A 99 2.14 -5.64 -7.03
N ASP A 100 1.87 -5.88 -8.31
CA ASP A 100 1.11 -7.05 -8.77
C ASP A 100 1.74 -8.38 -8.33
N ARG A 101 3.08 -8.43 -8.31
CA ARG A 101 3.82 -9.65 -7.99
C ARG A 101 4.05 -9.86 -6.50
N LEU A 102 4.31 -8.80 -5.74
CA LEU A 102 4.78 -8.86 -4.36
C LEU A 102 3.82 -8.21 -3.36
N GLY A 103 2.80 -7.49 -3.83
CA GLY A 103 1.81 -6.85 -2.98
C GLY A 103 0.81 -7.85 -2.42
N ASP A 104 0.12 -7.41 -1.37
CA ASP A 104 -0.95 -8.14 -0.69
C ASP A 104 -2.34 -7.58 -1.04
N GLY A 105 -2.40 -6.45 -1.73
CA GLY A 105 -3.62 -5.81 -2.16
C GLY A 105 -3.41 -4.51 -2.93
N ALA A 106 -4.47 -4.06 -3.59
CA ALA A 106 -4.59 -2.75 -4.22
C ALA A 106 -6.01 -2.23 -3.98
N ILE A 107 -6.18 -1.07 -3.37
CA ILE A 107 -7.49 -0.58 -2.91
C ILE A 107 -7.74 0.88 -3.26
N LEU A 108 -9.01 1.29 -3.31
CA LEU A 108 -9.36 2.73 -3.32
C LEU A 108 -9.08 3.37 -1.94
N PRO A 109 -8.80 4.70 -1.88
CA PRO A 109 -8.42 5.40 -0.66
C PRO A 109 -9.63 5.76 0.22
N THR A 110 -10.54 4.80 0.43
CA THR A 110 -11.70 4.98 1.32
C THR A 110 -11.36 4.48 2.72
N LYS A 111 -12.03 5.04 3.74
CA LYS A 111 -11.84 4.62 5.13
C LYS A 111 -12.07 3.12 5.32
N GLU A 112 -13.14 2.58 4.73
CA GLU A 112 -13.50 1.16 4.82
C GLU A 112 -12.44 0.25 4.19
N ASN A 113 -11.94 0.61 3.00
CA ASN A 113 -10.92 -0.22 2.35
C ASN A 113 -9.60 -0.17 3.09
N ILE A 114 -9.20 1.01 3.58
CA ILE A 114 -7.97 1.17 4.38
C ILE A 114 -8.10 0.36 5.68
N GLU A 115 -9.22 0.45 6.38
CA GLU A 115 -9.49 -0.37 7.55
C GLU A 115 -9.31 -1.86 7.24
N LYS A 116 -10.01 -2.38 6.24
CA LYS A 116 -9.94 -3.81 5.89
C LYS A 116 -8.55 -4.25 5.45
N ALA A 117 -7.95 -3.58 4.46
CA ALA A 117 -6.73 -4.07 3.83
C ALA A 117 -5.44 -3.71 4.59
N VAL A 118 -5.39 -2.51 5.19
CA VAL A 118 -4.20 -2.00 5.88
C VAL A 118 -4.23 -2.36 7.36
N ILE A 119 -5.38 -2.29 8.02
CA ILE A 119 -5.47 -2.51 9.48
C ILE A 119 -5.84 -3.96 9.80
N CYS A 120 -6.90 -4.48 9.18
CA CYS A 120 -7.39 -5.85 9.47
C CYS A 120 -6.63 -6.94 8.72
N GLY A 121 -5.85 -6.59 7.69
CA GLY A 121 -5.04 -7.53 6.93
C GLY A 121 -5.82 -8.32 5.88
N ASP A 122 -6.91 -7.79 5.35
CA ASP A 122 -7.65 -8.40 4.24
C ASP A 122 -6.91 -8.22 2.91
N SER A 123 -6.75 -9.28 2.13
CA SER A 123 -6.10 -9.22 0.82
C SER A 123 -7.10 -8.79 -0.25
N ILE A 124 -7.30 -7.48 -0.37
CA ILE A 124 -8.27 -6.87 -1.29
C ILE A 124 -7.56 -6.38 -2.55
N TRP A 125 -8.03 -6.82 -3.71
CA TRP A 125 -7.55 -6.37 -5.02
C TRP A 125 -8.67 -5.71 -5.79
N GLN A 126 -8.55 -4.41 -5.99
CA GLN A 126 -9.49 -3.57 -6.74
C GLN A 126 -8.79 -2.95 -7.95
N LEU A 127 -9.57 -2.71 -8.99
CA LEU A 127 -9.20 -1.84 -10.10
C LEU A 127 -9.34 -0.36 -9.70
N PRO A 128 -8.77 0.59 -10.46
CA PRO A 128 -8.91 2.03 -10.19
C PRO A 128 -10.37 2.51 -10.17
N ALA A 129 -11.29 1.78 -10.81
CA ALA A 129 -12.73 2.08 -10.80
C ALA A 129 -13.44 1.59 -9.52
N GLY A 130 -12.75 0.86 -8.64
CA GLY A 130 -13.31 0.25 -7.43
C GLY A 130 -13.84 -1.17 -7.60
N ASP A 131 -13.99 -1.64 -8.85
CA ASP A 131 -14.38 -3.02 -9.13
C ASP A 131 -13.37 -4.01 -8.58
N GLU A 132 -13.85 -5.16 -8.08
CA GLU A 132 -12.98 -6.25 -7.66
C GLU A 132 -12.17 -6.76 -8.86
N ARG A 133 -10.86 -6.93 -8.65
CA ARG A 133 -9.98 -7.45 -9.68
C ARG A 133 -10.32 -8.92 -9.92
N PRO A 134 -10.45 -9.37 -11.17
CA PRO A 134 -10.66 -10.78 -11.46
C PRO A 134 -9.57 -11.63 -10.82
N THR A 135 -9.95 -12.68 -10.11
CA THR A 135 -9.01 -13.63 -9.53
C THR A 135 -8.11 -14.17 -10.64
N GLN A 136 -6.80 -13.99 -10.51
CA GLN A 136 -5.86 -14.57 -11.48
C GLN A 136 -6.04 -16.09 -11.46
N ARG A 137 -6.36 -16.68 -12.62
CA ARG A 137 -6.37 -18.13 -12.77
C ARG A 137 -4.94 -18.63 -12.57
N THR A 138 -4.66 -19.24 -11.43
CA THR A 138 -3.39 -19.94 -11.25
C THR A 138 -3.30 -21.05 -12.31
N PRO A 139 -2.18 -21.16 -13.05
CA PRO A 139 -1.96 -22.28 -13.95
C PRO A 139 -2.02 -23.56 -13.12
N ARG A 140 -3.07 -24.37 -13.35
CA ARG A 140 -3.18 -25.69 -12.74
C ARG A 140 -2.04 -26.53 -13.29
N HIS A 141 -0.98 -26.71 -12.51
CA HIS A 141 0.04 -27.73 -12.81
C HIS A 141 -0.70 -29.08 -12.80
N LYS A 142 -0.94 -29.64 -13.98
CA LYS A 142 -1.25 -31.06 -14.15
C LYS A 142 0.03 -31.80 -13.78
N GLY A 143 0.07 -32.35 -12.57
CA GLY A 143 0.92 -33.50 -12.26
C GLY A 143 0.43 -34.73 -13.00
#